data_AF-A0A2N2J2G7-F1
#
_entry.id   AF-A0A2N2J2G7-F1
#
_cell.length_a   1.000
_cell.length_b   1.000
_cell.length_c   1.000
_cell.angle_alpha   90.00
_cell.angle_beta   90.00
_cell.angle_gamma   90.00
#
_symmetry.space_group_name_H-M   'P 1'
#
loop_
_entity.id
_entity.type
_entity.pdbx_description
1 polymer ?
#
loop_
_entity_poly.entity_id
_entity_poly.type
_entity_poly.pdbx_seq_one_letter_code
_entity_poly.pdbx_strand_id
1 'polypeptide(L)'
;MKKTIILFFVLALLCGCESKLDKAIPPSFLVGAVSNIDINLNGEGELADRQNCANRNGWCWKPEDWIMLKADGFVPPDIKREQIKPTILAILKRLIKEYPKCKKIFINLAPDKEMVGLGYLVSRGEYENNKIKILYGIPSDKEIEEYNSKIGKFYPSSKDCGKIFCEPDYTKMKKNDAPRLFRPDQKTYMKYKPIFKAYEDFIYYKSKDKLHYSTSECYVEVSKKTGYSVKDIKEASEFMHSYYSLWACGRDDEIINIPLK
;
A
#
# COMPACT_ATOMS: atom_id res chain seq x y z
N MET A 1 -9.68 53.38 28.36
CA MET A 1 -10.16 52.56 27.23
C MET A 1 -8.98 51.93 26.49
N LYS A 2 -8.59 50.69 26.84
CA LYS A 2 -7.66 49.85 26.04
C LYS A 2 -7.97 48.37 26.32
N LYS A 3 -8.92 47.80 25.57
CA LYS A 3 -9.28 46.37 25.59
C LYS A 3 -9.80 45.95 24.22
N THR A 4 -8.99 45.94 23.16
CA THR A 4 -9.46 45.35 21.87
C THR A 4 -8.35 45.01 20.87
N ILE A 5 -7.19 44.47 21.26
CA ILE A 5 -6.24 43.94 20.27
C ILE A 5 -5.52 42.68 20.79
N ILE A 6 -6.27 41.75 21.39
CA ILE A 6 -5.79 40.37 21.62
C ILE A 6 -7.00 39.46 21.47
N LEU A 7 -7.59 39.41 20.27
CA LEU A 7 -8.64 38.42 19.96
C LEU A 7 -8.58 37.90 18.52
N PHE A 8 -7.75 38.49 17.64
CA PHE A 8 -7.64 38.03 16.25
C PHE A 8 -6.51 37.03 15.99
N PHE A 9 -5.54 36.87 16.89
CA PHE A 9 -4.43 35.94 16.69
C PHE A 9 -4.66 34.53 17.25
N VAL A 10 -5.67 34.34 18.11
CA VAL A 10 -5.98 33.03 18.70
C VAL A 10 -7.05 32.28 17.88
N LEU A 11 -7.86 32.96 17.08
CA LEU A 11 -8.83 32.28 16.20
C LEU A 11 -8.23 31.68 14.92
N ALA A 12 -7.04 32.12 14.48
CA ALA A 12 -6.36 31.53 13.32
C ALA A 12 -5.73 30.16 13.62
N LEU A 13 -5.56 29.79 14.90
CA LEU A 13 -5.05 28.49 15.34
C LEU A 13 -6.14 27.42 15.50
N LEU A 14 -7.41 27.78 15.34
CA LEU A 14 -8.57 26.86 15.44
C LEU A 14 -9.24 26.58 14.08
N CYS A 15 -8.73 27.15 12.99
CA CYS A 15 -9.10 26.68 11.66
C CYS A 15 -8.29 25.42 11.37
N GLY A 16 -8.90 24.26 11.61
CA GLY A 16 -8.46 22.96 11.14
C GLY A 16 -8.39 22.94 9.61
N CYS A 17 -7.37 23.59 9.04
CA CYS A 17 -6.91 23.26 7.72
C CYS A 17 -6.32 21.86 7.82
N GLU A 18 -7.14 20.85 7.49
CA GLU A 18 -6.64 19.62 6.90
C GLU A 18 -5.57 20.04 5.89
N SER A 19 -4.30 19.73 6.17
CA SER A 19 -3.18 20.08 5.32
C SER A 19 -3.23 19.21 4.06
N LYS A 20 -4.20 19.50 3.20
CA LYS A 20 -4.36 18.88 1.89
C LYS A 20 -3.21 19.33 1.01
N LEU A 21 -2.13 18.55 1.03
CA LEU A 21 -1.05 18.58 0.03
C LEU A 21 -1.61 18.36 -1.40
N ASP A 22 -2.84 17.88 -1.47
CA ASP A 22 -3.67 17.39 -2.57
C ASP A 22 -3.90 18.39 -3.72
N LYS A 23 -3.65 19.68 -3.49
CA LYS A 23 -3.79 20.75 -4.51
C LYS A 23 -2.47 21.42 -4.89
N ALA A 24 -1.32 20.92 -4.41
CA ALA A 24 -0.06 21.67 -4.39
C ALA A 24 1.08 21.08 -5.23
N ILE A 25 0.85 20.02 -6.01
CA ILE A 25 1.83 19.52 -6.99
C ILE A 25 1.64 20.30 -8.30
N PRO A 26 2.61 21.13 -8.72
CA PRO A 26 2.57 21.83 -10.00
C PRO A 26 2.30 20.85 -11.16
N PRO A 27 1.45 21.19 -12.14
CA PRO A 27 1.20 20.36 -13.31
C PRO A 27 2.48 19.93 -14.05
N SER A 28 3.53 20.75 -13.99
CA SER A 28 4.85 20.43 -14.55
C SER A 28 5.55 19.25 -13.88
N PHE A 29 5.19 18.89 -12.64
CA PHE A 29 5.70 17.70 -11.95
C PHE A 29 4.79 16.47 -12.12
N LEU A 30 3.65 16.62 -12.80
CA LEU A 30 2.67 15.54 -12.99
C LEU A 30 2.77 14.83 -14.34
N VAL A 31 3.82 15.07 -15.14
CA VAL A 31 3.99 14.38 -16.44
C VAL A 31 4.07 12.87 -16.20
N GLY A 32 3.01 12.15 -16.56
CA GLY A 32 2.84 10.72 -16.34
C GLY A 32 2.41 10.31 -14.92
N ALA A 33 2.31 11.25 -13.97
CA ALA A 33 1.84 10.97 -12.60
C ALA A 33 0.31 10.96 -12.52
N VAL A 34 -0.22 10.42 -11.41
CA VAL A 34 -1.64 10.59 -11.06
C VAL A 34 -1.87 12.04 -10.61
N SER A 35 -2.94 12.66 -11.11
CA SER A 35 -3.35 14.02 -10.70
C SER A 35 -4.23 13.99 -9.44
N ASN A 36 -4.23 15.07 -8.65
CA ASN A 36 -5.11 15.26 -7.48
C ASN A 36 -5.00 14.11 -6.46
N ILE A 37 -3.77 13.77 -6.09
CA ILE A 37 -3.48 12.71 -5.12
C ILE A 37 -3.66 13.27 -3.72
N ASP A 38 -4.48 12.61 -2.91
CA ASP A 38 -4.59 12.95 -1.50
C ASP A 38 -3.37 12.41 -0.73
N ILE A 39 -2.67 13.26 0.02
CA ILE A 39 -1.46 12.87 0.77
C ILE A 39 -1.67 13.13 2.25
N ASN A 40 -1.57 12.07 3.05
CA ASN A 40 -1.62 12.14 4.49
C ASN A 40 -0.21 11.94 5.09
N LEU A 41 0.24 12.90 5.88
CA LEU A 41 1.47 12.78 6.65
C LEU A 41 1.17 12.08 7.98
N ASN A 42 1.67 10.86 8.12
CA ASN A 42 1.64 10.17 9.40
C ASN A 42 2.72 10.78 10.30
N GLY A 43 2.33 11.79 11.09
CA GLY A 43 3.22 12.54 11.96
C GLY A 43 2.62 13.84 12.53
N GLU A 44 1.52 14.32 11.98
CA GLU A 44 0.79 15.50 12.48
C GLU A 44 -0.66 15.09 12.75
N GLY A 45 -0.99 14.64 13.97
CA GLY A 45 -2.40 14.34 14.28
C GLY A 45 -2.70 13.67 15.61
N GLU A 46 -1.75 12.94 16.19
CA GLU A 46 -1.80 12.55 17.60
C GLU A 46 -0.38 12.70 18.13
N LEU A 47 -0.19 13.67 19.02
CA LEU A 47 0.88 13.61 20.01
C LEU A 47 0.70 12.26 20.71
N ALA A 48 1.38 11.23 20.21
CA ALA A 48 1.47 9.94 20.85
C ALA A 48 2.02 10.23 22.24
N ASP A 49 1.11 10.17 23.21
CA ASP A 49 1.38 10.28 24.61
C ASP A 49 2.58 9.39 24.92
N ARG A 50 3.62 9.99 25.54
CA ARG A 50 5.01 9.51 25.61
C ARG A 50 5.18 8.06 26.12
N GLN A 51 4.13 7.41 26.59
CA GLN A 51 4.13 6.09 27.19
C GLN A 51 3.60 4.96 26.29
N ASN A 52 2.86 5.22 25.20
CA ASN A 52 2.25 4.16 24.38
C ASN A 52 3.05 3.74 23.14
N CYS A 53 4.21 4.35 22.92
CA CYS A 53 5.12 4.06 21.80
C CYS A 53 5.77 2.67 21.82
N ALA A 54 5.60 1.88 22.88
CA ALA A 54 6.26 0.58 23.02
C ALA A 54 5.46 -0.60 22.44
N ASN A 55 4.15 -0.49 22.20
CA ASN A 55 3.29 -1.70 22.12
C ASN A 55 2.51 -1.93 20.82
N ARG A 56 2.74 -1.18 19.73
CA ARG A 56 2.14 -1.50 18.42
C ARG A 56 3.10 -1.23 17.26
N ASN A 57 3.91 -2.23 16.88
CA ASN A 57 4.52 -2.43 15.54
C ASN A 57 4.82 -1.20 14.65
N GLY A 58 5.41 -0.11 15.18
CA GLY A 58 5.58 1.08 14.37
C GLY A 58 6.28 2.24 15.07
N TRP A 59 7.61 2.20 15.08
CA TRP A 59 8.54 3.34 15.06
C TRP A 59 8.02 4.67 15.63
N CYS A 60 8.43 5.00 16.86
CA CYS A 60 8.22 6.33 17.44
C CYS A 60 9.42 7.26 17.26
N TRP A 61 9.06 8.51 17.03
CA TRP A 61 9.82 9.65 16.59
C TRP A 61 10.34 10.45 17.78
N LYS A 62 11.57 10.99 17.72
CA LYS A 62 12.01 12.04 18.65
C LYS A 62 12.22 13.37 17.92
N PRO A 63 11.91 14.52 18.56
CA PRO A 63 11.75 15.80 17.90
C PRO A 63 12.87 16.77 18.29
N GLU A 64 13.98 16.78 17.55
CA GLU A 64 14.87 17.96 17.49
C GLU A 64 15.46 18.11 16.06
N ASP A 65 15.66 16.99 15.36
CA ASP A 65 15.97 16.95 13.93
C ASP A 65 15.02 15.96 13.22
N TRP A 66 14.25 16.42 12.23
CA TRP A 66 13.42 15.54 11.42
C TRP A 66 14.33 14.58 10.63
N ILE A 67 14.62 13.39 11.15
CA ILE A 67 15.50 12.43 10.47
C ILE A 67 14.72 11.66 9.40
N MET A 68 13.41 11.48 9.59
CA MET A 68 12.56 10.66 8.73
C MET A 68 11.28 11.44 8.33
N LEU A 69 10.48 10.96 7.39
CA LEU A 69 9.09 11.38 7.17
C LEU A 69 8.31 10.18 6.64
N LYS A 70 7.03 10.02 7.01
CA LYS A 70 6.15 9.00 6.43
C LYS A 70 4.90 9.66 5.84
N ALA A 71 4.68 9.44 4.55
CA ALA A 71 3.53 9.91 3.81
C ALA A 71 2.74 8.73 3.24
N ASP A 72 1.42 8.82 3.24
CA ASP A 72 0.54 7.90 2.53
C ASP A 72 -0.19 8.69 1.44
N GLY A 73 -0.04 8.28 0.18
CA GLY A 73 -0.73 8.85 -0.97
C GLY A 73 -1.87 7.96 -1.44
N PHE A 74 -3.03 8.54 -1.69
CA PHE A 74 -4.22 7.83 -2.16
C PHE A 74 -4.42 8.02 -3.65
N VAL A 75 -4.38 6.91 -4.38
CA VAL A 75 -4.46 6.89 -5.84
C VAL A 75 -5.65 6.07 -6.31
N PRO A 76 -6.14 6.26 -7.54
CA PRO A 76 -7.21 5.41 -8.08
C PRO A 76 -6.82 3.92 -8.05
N PRO A 77 -7.77 3.00 -7.78
CA PRO A 77 -7.50 1.56 -7.80
C PRO A 77 -6.97 1.05 -9.15
N ASP A 78 -7.35 1.72 -10.24
CA ASP A 78 -6.97 1.40 -11.62
C ASP A 78 -5.65 2.06 -12.06
N ILE A 79 -4.86 2.61 -11.12
CA ILE A 79 -3.53 3.16 -11.40
C ILE A 79 -2.68 2.16 -12.18
N LYS A 80 -2.05 2.64 -13.26
CA LYS A 80 -1.11 1.84 -14.04
C LYS A 80 0.29 1.91 -13.46
N ARG A 81 1.07 0.85 -13.69
CA ARG A 81 2.42 0.73 -13.10
C ARG A 81 3.37 1.83 -13.56
N GLU A 82 3.28 2.22 -14.82
CA GLU A 82 4.05 3.32 -15.41
C GLU A 82 3.76 4.68 -14.75
N GLN A 83 2.62 4.83 -14.07
CA GLN A 83 2.25 6.05 -13.36
C GLN A 83 2.82 6.12 -11.94
N ILE A 84 3.28 5.00 -11.37
CA ILE A 84 3.77 4.94 -9.99
C ILE A 84 5.06 5.73 -9.79
N LYS A 85 6.08 5.47 -10.61
CA LYS A 85 7.36 6.17 -10.53
C LYS A 85 7.23 7.70 -10.62
N PRO A 86 6.59 8.27 -11.66
CA PRO A 86 6.41 9.72 -11.73
C PRO A 86 5.59 10.24 -10.55
N THR A 87 4.61 9.49 -10.05
CA THR A 87 3.85 9.84 -8.84
C THR A 87 4.73 9.93 -7.60
N ILE A 88 5.52 8.89 -7.29
CA ILE A 88 6.45 8.88 -6.14
C ILE A 88 7.43 10.05 -6.25
N LEU A 89 8.00 10.30 -7.43
CA LEU A 89 8.95 11.40 -7.64
C LEU A 89 8.32 12.77 -7.43
N ALA A 90 7.06 12.97 -7.86
CA ALA A 90 6.34 14.21 -7.66
C ALA A 90 6.11 14.49 -6.17
N ILE A 91 5.69 13.47 -5.41
CA ILE A 91 5.50 13.55 -3.96
C ILE A 91 6.84 13.84 -3.25
N LEU A 92 7.90 13.08 -3.57
CA LEU A 92 9.23 13.29 -2.97
C LEU A 92 9.77 14.70 -3.21
N LYS A 93 9.68 15.22 -4.44
CA LYS A 93 10.10 16.59 -4.76
C LYS A 93 9.39 17.62 -3.89
N ARG A 94 8.10 17.44 -3.65
CA ARG A 94 7.33 18.34 -2.79
C ARG A 94 7.76 18.22 -1.32
N LEU A 95 7.82 17.00 -0.79
CA LEU A 95 8.17 16.76 0.61
C LEU A 95 9.61 17.19 0.93
N ILE A 96 10.57 17.00 0.03
CA ILE A 96 11.96 17.48 0.22
C ILE A 96 12.01 19.01 0.25
N LYS A 97 11.21 19.68 -0.57
CA LYS A 97 11.12 21.15 -0.59
C LYS A 97 10.50 21.71 0.69
N GLU A 98 9.44 21.07 1.20
CA GLU A 98 8.74 21.49 2.42
C GLU A 98 9.49 21.12 3.70
N TYR A 99 10.15 19.95 3.70
CA TYR A 99 10.85 19.38 4.85
C TYR A 99 12.34 19.13 4.51
N PRO A 100 13.14 20.18 4.23
CA PRO A 100 14.53 20.04 3.75
C PRO A 100 15.48 19.38 4.76
N LYS A 101 15.11 19.36 6.05
CA LYS A 101 15.85 18.70 7.13
C LYS A 101 15.68 17.17 7.15
N CYS A 102 14.62 16.63 6.51
CA CYS A 102 14.41 15.19 6.41
C CYS A 102 15.56 14.49 5.67
N LYS A 103 16.14 13.48 6.34
CA LYS A 103 17.19 12.62 5.76
C LYS A 103 16.61 11.38 5.09
N LYS A 104 15.43 10.95 5.55
CA LYS A 104 14.69 9.80 5.03
C LYS A 104 13.23 10.13 4.81
N ILE A 105 12.62 9.64 3.73
CA ILE A 105 11.18 9.80 3.46
C ILE A 105 10.63 8.47 2.97
N PHE A 106 9.55 8.00 3.58
CA PHE A 106 8.78 6.84 3.14
C PHE A 106 7.45 7.32 2.57
N ILE A 107 7.09 6.81 1.40
CA ILE A 107 5.80 7.04 0.76
C ILE A 107 5.14 5.69 0.54
N ASN A 108 3.96 5.49 1.10
CA ASN A 108 3.09 4.39 0.68
C ASN A 108 2.07 4.94 -0.31
N LEU A 109 1.83 4.23 -1.39
CA LEU A 109 0.70 4.50 -2.27
C LEU A 109 -0.30 3.36 -2.11
N ALA A 110 -1.57 3.70 -1.95
CA ALA A 110 -2.67 2.74 -1.88
C ALA A 110 -3.96 3.34 -2.42
N PRO A 111 -4.99 2.53 -2.70
CA PRO A 111 -6.28 3.05 -3.14
C PRO A 111 -6.98 3.92 -2.09
N ASP A 112 -6.78 3.61 -0.80
CA ASP A 112 -7.33 4.36 0.32
C ASP A 112 -6.59 4.08 1.63
N LYS A 113 -6.97 4.80 2.69
CA LYS A 113 -6.38 4.72 4.04
C LYS A 113 -6.52 3.33 4.67
N GLU A 114 -7.60 2.63 4.36
CA GLU A 114 -7.88 1.32 4.94
C GLU A 114 -6.90 0.27 4.40
N MET A 115 -6.63 0.30 3.10
CA MET A 115 -5.64 -0.59 2.48
C MET A 115 -4.23 -0.36 3.02
N VAL A 116 -3.86 0.90 3.29
CA VAL A 116 -2.59 1.21 3.97
C VAL A 116 -2.53 0.54 5.34
N GLY A 117 -3.61 0.63 6.12
CA GLY A 117 -3.71 0.00 7.45
C GLY A 117 -3.55 -1.53 7.41
N LEU A 118 -3.99 -2.16 6.32
CA LEU A 118 -3.84 -3.60 6.08
C LEU A 118 -2.47 -3.96 5.46
N GLY A 119 -1.65 -2.99 5.08
CA GLY A 119 -0.34 -3.22 4.46
C GLY A 119 -0.39 -3.58 2.97
N TYR A 120 -1.53 -3.34 2.31
CA TYR A 120 -1.73 -3.59 0.89
C TYR A 120 -1.55 -2.30 0.10
N LEU A 121 -0.47 -2.24 -0.66
CA LEU A 121 0.03 -1.03 -1.28
C LEU A 121 0.16 -1.26 -2.78
N VAL A 122 -0.20 -0.25 -3.59
CA VAL A 122 0.16 -0.25 -5.01
C VAL A 122 1.65 -0.02 -5.19
N SER A 123 2.29 0.70 -4.26
CA SER A 123 3.72 0.94 -4.25
C SER A 123 4.23 1.44 -2.90
N ARG A 124 5.53 1.27 -2.68
CA ARG A 124 6.27 2.00 -1.66
C ARG A 124 7.48 2.70 -2.27
N GLY A 125 7.62 4.00 -2.01
CA GLY A 125 8.82 4.78 -2.29
C GLY A 125 9.62 5.03 -1.00
N GLU A 126 10.93 4.89 -1.07
CA GLU A 126 11.85 5.22 0.02
C GLU A 126 12.95 6.14 -0.50
N TYR A 127 13.09 7.32 0.09
CA TYR A 127 14.18 8.24 -0.20
C TYR A 127 15.13 8.27 0.99
N GLU A 128 16.42 8.03 0.76
CA GLU A 128 17.47 8.14 1.77
C GLU A 128 18.83 8.39 1.08
N ASN A 129 19.64 9.31 1.59
CA ASN A 129 20.98 9.60 1.05
C ASN A 129 21.02 9.83 -0.47
N ASN A 130 20.09 10.62 -1.01
CA ASN A 130 19.92 10.89 -2.45
C ASN A 130 19.63 9.65 -3.32
N LYS A 131 19.22 8.54 -2.69
CA LYS A 131 18.76 7.32 -3.36
C LYS A 131 17.28 7.19 -3.17
N ILE A 132 16.59 6.80 -4.23
CA ILE A 132 15.17 6.50 -4.21
C ILE A 132 15.01 5.03 -4.55
N LYS A 133 14.40 4.27 -3.64
CA LYS A 133 13.97 2.90 -3.87
C LYS A 133 12.47 2.90 -4.12
N ILE A 134 12.01 2.28 -5.21
CA ILE A 134 10.59 2.10 -5.50
C ILE A 134 10.29 0.61 -5.54
N LEU A 135 9.33 0.19 -4.73
CA LEU A 135 8.74 -1.13 -4.72
C LEU A 135 7.37 -1.05 -5.38
N TYR A 136 7.11 -1.91 -6.36
CA TYR A 136 5.81 -2.00 -7.02
C TYR A 136 4.99 -3.14 -6.39
N GLY A 137 3.74 -2.86 -6.03
CA GLY A 137 2.78 -3.85 -5.53
C GLY A 137 1.73 -4.27 -6.56
N ILE A 138 1.71 -3.60 -7.71
CA ILE A 138 0.86 -3.93 -8.86
C ILE A 138 1.71 -4.54 -10.00
N PRO A 139 1.19 -5.53 -10.75
CA PRO A 139 1.87 -6.07 -11.92
C PRO A 139 1.82 -5.08 -13.11
N SER A 140 2.80 -5.16 -14.01
CA SER A 140 2.78 -4.55 -15.34
C SER A 140 1.84 -5.29 -16.30
N ASP A 141 1.46 -4.68 -17.43
CA ASP A 141 0.59 -5.33 -18.42
C ASP A 141 1.24 -6.60 -18.97
N LYS A 142 2.56 -6.55 -19.20
CA LYS A 142 3.36 -7.71 -19.61
C LYS A 142 3.31 -8.84 -18.58
N GLU A 143 3.46 -8.54 -17.28
CA GLU A 143 3.35 -9.55 -16.23
C GLU A 143 1.94 -10.17 -16.14
N ILE A 144 0.89 -9.37 -16.34
CA ILE A 144 -0.50 -9.85 -16.43
C ILE A 144 -0.67 -10.79 -17.63
N GLU A 145 -0.17 -10.41 -18.81
CA GLU A 145 -0.22 -11.24 -20.02
C GLU A 145 0.55 -12.55 -19.84
N GLU A 146 1.77 -12.49 -19.32
CA GLU A 146 2.61 -13.65 -19.03
C GLU A 146 1.93 -14.60 -18.04
N TYR A 147 1.34 -14.06 -16.97
CA TYR A 147 0.57 -14.83 -15.99
C TYR A 147 -0.62 -15.52 -16.66
N ASN A 148 -1.44 -14.76 -17.39
CA ASN A 148 -2.64 -15.27 -18.05
C ASN A 148 -2.31 -16.33 -19.11
N SER A 149 -1.17 -16.19 -19.79
CA SER A 149 -0.70 -17.17 -20.79
C SER A 149 -0.38 -18.54 -20.20
N LYS A 150 -0.19 -18.63 -18.87
CA LYS A 150 0.10 -19.87 -18.14
C LYS A 150 -1.16 -20.58 -17.67
N ILE A 151 -2.33 -19.93 -17.70
CA ILE A 151 -3.59 -20.52 -17.26
C ILE A 151 -4.00 -21.64 -18.23
N GLY A 152 -4.49 -22.75 -17.68
CA GLY A 152 -4.85 -23.94 -18.41
C GLY A 152 -3.67 -24.81 -18.85
N LYS A 153 -2.43 -24.33 -18.71
CA LYS A 153 -1.23 -25.12 -18.98
C LYS A 153 -0.90 -26.03 -17.80
N PHE A 154 -0.36 -27.19 -18.11
CA PHE A 154 0.13 -28.13 -17.13
C PHE A 154 1.57 -27.76 -16.73
N TYR A 155 1.85 -27.74 -15.43
CA TYR A 155 3.19 -27.51 -14.88
C TYR A 155 3.55 -28.66 -13.93
N PRO A 156 4.83 -29.04 -13.86
CA PRO A 156 5.28 -30.03 -12.88
C PRO A 156 4.99 -29.51 -11.47
N SER A 157 4.33 -30.33 -10.65
CA SER A 157 4.04 -29.99 -9.26
C SER A 157 5.35 -29.90 -8.49
N SER A 158 5.65 -28.74 -7.92
CA SER A 158 6.59 -28.70 -6.80
C SER A 158 5.93 -29.37 -5.59
N LYS A 159 6.53 -30.42 -5.05
CA LYS A 159 6.30 -30.78 -3.65
C LYS A 159 7.03 -29.71 -2.83
N ASP A 160 6.34 -29.07 -1.89
CA ASP A 160 6.86 -28.09 -0.93
C ASP A 160 7.26 -26.70 -1.48
N CYS A 161 6.26 -25.84 -1.66
CA CYS A 161 6.45 -24.42 -1.91
C CYS A 161 6.90 -23.70 -0.62
N GLY A 162 8.20 -23.76 -0.31
CA GLY A 162 8.82 -23.00 0.78
C GLY A 162 10.29 -22.65 0.58
N LYS A 163 10.97 -23.19 -0.42
CA LYS A 163 12.37 -22.86 -0.74
C LYS A 163 12.54 -22.65 -2.24
N ILE A 164 13.34 -21.65 -2.58
CA ILE A 164 13.51 -21.04 -3.91
C ILE A 164 14.16 -22.01 -4.94
N PHE A 165 14.55 -23.22 -4.52
CA PHE A 165 15.15 -24.25 -5.37
C PHE A 165 14.58 -25.62 -4.99
N CYS A 166 13.48 -26.03 -5.63
CA CYS A 166 12.99 -27.40 -5.58
C CYS A 166 12.93 -27.93 -7.01
N GLU A 167 13.47 -29.13 -7.22
CA GLU A 167 13.41 -29.79 -8.53
C GLU A 167 11.96 -30.14 -8.88
N PRO A 168 11.49 -29.78 -10.09
CA PRO A 168 10.12 -30.07 -10.50
C PRO A 168 9.86 -31.59 -10.63
N ASP A 169 8.78 -32.08 -10.01
CA ASP A 169 8.30 -33.45 -10.22
C ASP A 169 7.49 -33.51 -11.52
N TYR A 170 8.17 -33.83 -12.63
CA TYR A 170 7.56 -33.97 -13.95
C TYR A 170 6.59 -35.15 -14.08
N THR A 171 6.54 -36.06 -13.10
CA THR A 171 5.57 -37.16 -13.08
C THR A 171 4.20 -36.72 -12.55
N LYS A 172 4.14 -35.57 -11.87
CA LYS A 172 2.90 -35.00 -11.31
C LYS A 172 2.60 -33.65 -11.92
N MET A 173 1.97 -33.65 -13.07
CA MET A 173 1.53 -32.41 -13.70
C MET A 173 0.26 -31.87 -13.03
N LYS A 174 0.28 -30.59 -12.64
CA LYS A 174 -0.91 -29.85 -12.19
C LYS A 174 -1.32 -28.88 -13.28
N LYS A 175 -2.64 -28.79 -13.52
CA LYS A 175 -3.19 -27.75 -14.39
C LYS A 175 -3.21 -26.43 -13.64
N ASN A 176 -2.73 -25.36 -14.25
CA ASN A 176 -2.85 -24.02 -13.68
C ASN A 176 -4.27 -23.48 -13.88
N ASP A 177 -5.13 -23.75 -12.92
CA ASP A 177 -6.51 -23.24 -12.89
C ASP A 177 -6.63 -21.93 -12.10
N ALA A 178 -5.56 -21.14 -12.02
CA ALA A 178 -5.60 -19.84 -11.38
C ALA A 178 -6.55 -18.86 -12.10
N PRO A 179 -7.18 -17.91 -11.37
CA PRO A 179 -8.06 -16.93 -11.99
C PRO A 179 -7.30 -16.03 -12.95
N ARG A 180 -7.97 -15.55 -14.00
CA ARG A 180 -7.37 -14.56 -14.90
C ARG A 180 -7.10 -13.26 -14.15
N LEU A 181 -5.92 -12.71 -14.38
CA LEU A 181 -5.57 -11.37 -13.97
C LEU A 181 -6.10 -10.37 -15.02
N PHE A 182 -6.79 -9.33 -14.57
CA PHE A 182 -7.21 -8.17 -15.36
C PHE A 182 -6.98 -6.90 -14.55
N ARG A 183 -6.76 -5.78 -15.24
CA ARG A 183 -6.59 -4.49 -14.55
C ARG A 183 -7.80 -4.20 -13.66
N PRO A 184 -7.59 -3.91 -12.36
CA PRO A 184 -8.68 -3.60 -11.47
C PRO A 184 -9.37 -2.33 -11.94
N ASP A 185 -10.69 -2.36 -12.13
CA ASP A 185 -11.49 -1.15 -12.24
C ASP A 185 -12.04 -0.76 -10.87
N GLN A 186 -12.53 0.47 -10.75
CA GLN A 186 -13.08 0.98 -9.48
C GLN A 186 -14.26 0.12 -9.00
N LYS A 187 -15.06 -0.42 -9.91
CA LYS A 187 -16.24 -1.23 -9.56
C LYS A 187 -15.84 -2.57 -8.93
N THR A 188 -14.83 -3.22 -9.48
CA THR A 188 -14.29 -4.50 -9.00
C THR A 188 -13.58 -4.30 -7.67
N TYR A 189 -12.78 -3.23 -7.55
CA TYR A 189 -12.16 -2.86 -6.29
C TYR A 189 -13.21 -2.65 -5.19
N MET A 190 -14.24 -1.86 -5.44
CA MET A 190 -15.30 -1.59 -4.46
C MET A 190 -16.13 -2.83 -4.11
N LYS A 191 -16.29 -3.78 -5.06
CA LYS A 191 -16.92 -5.07 -4.80
C LYS A 191 -16.09 -5.93 -3.84
N TYR A 192 -14.79 -6.07 -4.09
CA TYR A 192 -13.94 -7.01 -3.37
C TYR A 192 -13.38 -6.47 -2.06
N LYS A 193 -13.18 -5.15 -1.94
CA LYS A 193 -12.65 -4.50 -0.74
C LYS A 193 -13.36 -4.93 0.57
N PRO A 194 -14.71 -4.81 0.71
CA PRO A 194 -15.36 -5.16 1.98
C PRO A 194 -15.26 -6.64 2.33
N ILE A 195 -15.27 -7.53 1.32
CA ILE A 195 -15.12 -8.98 1.49
C ILE A 195 -13.71 -9.29 1.98
N PHE A 196 -12.72 -8.68 1.32
CA PHE A 196 -11.32 -8.85 1.67
C PHE A 196 -11.00 -8.32 3.06
N LYS A 197 -11.54 -7.17 3.43
CA LYS A 197 -11.39 -6.62 4.78
C LYS A 197 -11.89 -7.59 5.84
N ALA A 198 -13.08 -8.18 5.65
CA ALA A 198 -13.62 -9.13 6.60
C ALA A 198 -12.74 -10.38 6.76
N TYR A 199 -12.09 -10.80 5.67
CA TYR A 199 -11.10 -11.88 5.69
C TYR A 199 -9.83 -11.49 6.47
N GLU A 200 -9.24 -10.33 6.20
CA GLU A 200 -8.04 -9.85 6.89
C GLU A 200 -8.30 -9.58 8.38
N ASP A 201 -9.45 -8.98 8.73
CA ASP A 201 -9.85 -8.75 10.13
C ASP A 201 -9.97 -10.08 10.88
N PHE A 202 -10.51 -11.12 10.25
CA PHE A 202 -10.60 -12.46 10.84
C PHE A 202 -9.21 -13.06 11.08
N ILE A 203 -8.32 -13.00 10.08
CA ILE A 203 -6.95 -13.50 10.21
C ILE A 203 -6.22 -12.76 11.33
N TYR A 204 -6.33 -11.43 11.35
CA TYR A 204 -5.71 -10.60 12.37
C TYR A 204 -6.19 -10.99 13.77
N TYR A 205 -7.51 -11.14 13.96
CA TYR A 205 -8.08 -11.58 15.23
C TYR A 205 -7.58 -12.97 15.63
N LYS A 206 -7.63 -13.95 14.71
CA LYS A 206 -7.21 -15.33 15.00
C LYS A 206 -5.72 -15.51 15.23
N SER A 207 -4.88 -14.68 14.61
CA SER A 207 -3.45 -14.67 14.88
C SER A 207 -3.12 -14.33 16.34
N LYS A 208 -3.97 -13.54 17.02
CA LYS A 208 -3.82 -13.22 18.45
C LYS A 208 -4.17 -14.41 19.35
N ASP A 209 -5.08 -15.27 18.90
CA ASP A 209 -5.50 -16.47 19.62
C ASP A 209 -4.50 -17.64 19.46
N LYS A 210 -3.41 -17.46 18.70
CA LYS A 210 -2.43 -18.52 18.32
C LYS A 210 -3.08 -19.75 17.68
N LEU A 211 -4.27 -19.60 17.12
CA LEU A 211 -4.96 -20.66 16.41
C LEU A 211 -4.44 -20.71 14.97
N HIS A 212 -3.95 -21.88 14.57
CA HIS A 212 -3.48 -22.12 13.21
C HIS A 212 -4.64 -22.61 12.35
N TYR A 213 -5.20 -21.69 11.56
CA TYR A 213 -6.11 -22.02 10.47
C TYR A 213 -5.32 -22.11 9.17
N SER A 214 -5.62 -23.11 8.35
CA SER A 214 -5.25 -23.08 6.94
C SER A 214 -6.06 -22.00 6.20
N THR A 215 -5.54 -21.55 5.06
CA THR A 215 -6.22 -20.54 4.21
C THR A 215 -7.65 -20.96 3.86
N SER A 216 -7.87 -22.24 3.53
CA SER A 216 -9.20 -22.76 3.20
C SER A 216 -10.17 -22.73 4.39
N GLU A 217 -9.68 -23.02 5.60
CA GLU A 217 -10.51 -22.95 6.80
C GLU A 217 -10.87 -21.50 7.15
N CYS A 218 -9.95 -20.55 6.94
CA CYS A 218 -10.25 -19.12 7.07
C CYS A 218 -11.41 -18.71 6.16
N TYR A 219 -11.43 -19.15 4.90
CA TYR A 219 -12.52 -18.82 3.98
C TYR A 219 -13.88 -19.35 4.45
N VAL A 220 -13.92 -20.58 4.97
CA VAL A 220 -15.14 -21.19 5.50
C VAL A 220 -15.64 -20.44 6.74
N GLU A 221 -14.76 -20.08 7.67
CA GLU A 221 -15.15 -19.37 8.89
C GLU A 221 -15.59 -17.94 8.63
N VAL A 222 -14.93 -17.22 7.72
CA VAL A 222 -15.36 -15.88 7.29
C VAL A 222 -16.72 -15.96 6.61
N SER A 223 -16.96 -16.98 5.77
CA SER A 223 -18.26 -17.21 5.12
C SER A 223 -19.39 -17.35 6.13
N LYS A 224 -19.20 -18.18 7.16
CA LYS A 224 -20.18 -18.36 8.25
C LYS A 224 -20.50 -17.06 9.00
N LYS A 225 -19.51 -16.19 9.19
CA LYS A 225 -19.66 -14.94 9.96
C LYS A 225 -20.30 -13.80 9.17
N THR A 226 -20.03 -13.75 7.87
CA THR A 226 -20.36 -12.58 7.02
C THR A 226 -21.53 -12.83 6.08
N GLY A 227 -21.83 -14.11 5.79
CA GLY A 227 -22.81 -14.50 4.78
C GLY A 227 -22.28 -14.48 3.34
N TYR A 228 -21.04 -14.04 3.10
CA TYR A 228 -20.41 -14.17 1.78
C TYR A 228 -20.15 -15.63 1.44
N SER A 229 -20.22 -16.00 0.16
CA SER A 229 -19.85 -17.35 -0.26
C SER A 229 -18.34 -17.56 -0.11
N VAL A 230 -17.93 -18.81 0.16
CA VAL A 230 -16.51 -19.20 0.18
C VAL A 230 -15.82 -18.82 -1.14
N LYS A 231 -16.54 -18.94 -2.26
CA LYS A 231 -16.05 -18.56 -3.58
C LYS A 231 -15.74 -17.06 -3.66
N ASP A 232 -16.66 -16.20 -3.22
CA ASP A 232 -16.46 -14.74 -3.27
C ASP A 232 -15.31 -14.29 -2.38
N ILE A 233 -15.15 -14.90 -1.20
CA ILE A 233 -14.04 -14.59 -0.27
C ILE A 233 -12.71 -15.00 -0.90
N LYS A 234 -12.65 -16.19 -1.48
CA LYS A 234 -11.47 -16.67 -2.19
C LYS A 234 -11.10 -15.75 -3.35
N GLU A 235 -12.06 -15.41 -4.21
CA GLU A 235 -11.86 -14.49 -5.34
C GLU A 235 -11.38 -13.11 -4.87
N ALA A 236 -11.99 -12.55 -3.83
CA ALA A 236 -11.59 -11.26 -3.27
C ALA A 236 -10.17 -11.29 -2.70
N SER A 237 -9.83 -12.35 -1.94
CA SER A 237 -8.49 -12.56 -1.39
C SER A 237 -7.45 -12.70 -2.49
N GLU A 238 -7.66 -13.61 -3.43
CA GLU A 238 -6.74 -13.83 -4.55
C GLU A 238 -6.55 -12.56 -5.39
N PHE A 239 -7.64 -11.82 -5.66
CA PHE A 239 -7.58 -10.54 -6.35
C PHE A 239 -6.74 -9.52 -5.58
N MET A 240 -7.07 -9.24 -4.32
CA MET A 240 -6.41 -8.18 -3.55
C MET A 240 -4.93 -8.49 -3.30
N HIS A 241 -4.58 -9.75 -3.03
CA HIS A 241 -3.18 -10.16 -2.94
C HIS A 241 -2.45 -10.01 -4.27
N SER A 242 -3.07 -10.37 -5.39
CA SER A 242 -2.40 -10.30 -6.70
C SER A 242 -2.13 -8.86 -7.18
N TYR A 243 -2.98 -7.90 -6.78
CA TYR A 243 -2.89 -6.52 -7.26
C TYR A 243 -2.31 -5.52 -6.26
N TYR A 244 -2.41 -5.76 -4.96
CA TYR A 244 -2.06 -4.74 -3.97
C TYR A 244 -1.08 -5.26 -2.93
N SER A 245 -0.26 -6.25 -3.28
CA SER A 245 0.75 -6.80 -2.37
C SER A 245 2.14 -6.53 -2.93
N LEU A 246 2.96 -5.84 -2.14
CA LEU A 246 4.39 -5.66 -2.42
C LEU A 246 5.16 -6.99 -2.53
N TRP A 247 4.55 -8.12 -2.18
CA TRP A 247 5.19 -9.42 -2.04
C TRP A 247 4.63 -10.51 -2.95
N ALA A 248 3.49 -10.29 -3.62
CA ALA A 248 2.74 -11.38 -4.27
C ALA A 248 3.06 -11.58 -5.76
N CYS A 249 3.61 -10.58 -6.47
CA CYS A 249 3.95 -10.69 -7.90
C CYS A 249 5.18 -9.81 -8.21
N GLY A 250 6.26 -10.40 -8.74
CA GLY A 250 7.36 -9.67 -9.38
C GLY A 250 8.12 -8.72 -8.44
N ARG A 251 9.21 -9.22 -7.83
CA ARG A 251 10.16 -8.41 -7.05
C ARG A 251 10.96 -7.49 -7.96
N ASP A 252 10.31 -6.47 -8.48
CA ASP A 252 11.00 -5.40 -9.17
C ASP A 252 11.14 -4.25 -8.18
N ASP A 253 12.34 -4.11 -7.64
CA ASP A 253 12.74 -2.88 -7.00
C ASP A 253 13.59 -2.05 -7.96
N GLU A 254 13.21 -0.78 -8.10
CA GLU A 254 13.98 0.17 -8.88
C GLU A 254 14.76 1.07 -7.93
N ILE A 255 16.08 1.11 -8.08
CA ILE A 255 16.94 2.05 -7.37
C ILE A 255 17.34 3.16 -8.33
N ILE A 256 16.96 4.38 -7.96
CA ILE A 256 17.20 5.58 -8.75
C ILE A 256 18.15 6.48 -7.95
N ASN A 257 19.26 6.88 -8.57
CA ASN A 257 20.16 7.88 -8.01
C ASN A 257 19.80 9.23 -8.62
N ILE A 258 19.00 10.03 -7.91
CA ILE A 258 18.69 11.41 -8.32
C ILE A 258 18.98 12.33 -7.14
N PRO A 259 19.88 13.32 -7.30
CA PRO A 259 19.95 14.42 -6.37
C PRO A 259 18.65 15.23 -6.51
N LEU A 260 17.77 15.08 -5.51
CA LEU A 260 16.53 15.87 -5.41
C LEU A 260 16.72 17.14 -4.57
N LYS A 261 17.94 17.38 -4.06
CA LYS A 261 18.38 18.59 -3.37
C LYS A 261 19.25 19.45 -4.28
#